data_AF-A0A319CIQ4-F1
#
_entry.id   AF-A0A319CIQ4-F1
#
_cell.length_a   1.000
_cell.length_b   1.000
_cell.length_c   1.000
_cell.angle_alpha   90.00
_cell.angle_beta   90.00
_cell.angle_gamma   90.00
#
_symmetry.space_group_name_H-M   'P 1'
#
loop_
_entity.id
_entity.type
_entity.pdbx_description
1 polymer ?
#
loop_
_entity_poly.entity_id
_entity_poly.type
_entity_poly.pdbx_seq_one_letter_code
_entity_poly.pdbx_strand_id
1 'polypeptide(L)'
;MKYEPWEVPQLHQQATGAWAKELDKAIDCITGVLVPNQIIFRLGYGFTSLELWIECSRGQFLKAFENSDTFRTPNILPQSPAELELFFICPRDSRPASPQQQQLVLIKCYCAGQQYALPTLFQAEVAAGVACYHFYFVRCVRYGVHHPWFNLLYERLASYVLAQPEEVQAINGRLSFYGRQVFMHAWRQENPAETEFMERILGVWA
;
A
#
# COMPACT_ATOMS: atom_id res chain seq x y z
N MET A 1 -16.09 -0.35 11.05
CA MET A 1 -17.23 0.60 11.32
C MET A 1 -17.64 1.29 10.03
N LYS A 2 -18.92 1.65 9.85
CA LYS A 2 -19.38 2.36 8.65
C LYS A 2 -19.62 3.84 8.93
N TYR A 3 -19.37 4.71 7.96
CA TYR A 3 -19.66 6.14 8.02
C TYR A 3 -20.65 6.57 6.94
N GLU A 4 -21.37 7.64 7.21
CA GLU A 4 -22.34 8.25 6.32
C GLU A 4 -21.76 9.50 5.63
N PRO A 5 -22.26 9.89 4.45
CA PRO A 5 -21.70 11.03 3.71
C PRO A 5 -21.61 12.35 4.49
N TRP A 6 -22.55 12.59 5.42
CA TRP A 6 -22.54 13.80 6.26
C TRP A 6 -21.47 13.81 7.35
N GLU A 7 -20.88 12.66 7.68
CA GLU A 7 -19.79 12.56 8.67
C GLU A 7 -18.42 12.93 8.06
N VAL A 8 -18.29 12.92 6.72
CA VAL A 8 -17.02 13.14 6.00
C VAL A 8 -16.28 14.41 6.45
N PRO A 9 -16.92 15.59 6.60
CA PRO A 9 -16.22 16.79 7.06
C PRO A 9 -15.56 16.61 8.43
N GLN A 10 -16.22 15.93 9.37
CA GLN A 10 -15.68 15.67 10.70
C GLN A 10 -14.54 14.66 10.64
N LEU A 11 -14.67 13.62 9.82
CA LEU A 11 -13.62 12.62 9.62
C LEU A 11 -12.35 13.23 9.02
N HIS A 12 -12.49 14.15 8.05
CA HIS A 12 -11.36 14.90 7.47
C HIS A 12 -10.64 15.76 8.51
N GLN A 13 -11.39 16.45 9.37
CA GLN A 13 -10.80 17.20 10.49
C GLN A 13 -9.99 16.29 11.43
N GLN A 14 -10.49 15.07 11.70
CA GLN A 14 -9.82 14.07 12.54
C GLN A 14 -8.62 13.38 11.85
N ALA A 15 -8.51 13.47 10.53
CA ALA A 15 -7.50 12.78 9.72
C ALA A 15 -6.32 13.67 9.29
N THR A 16 -6.35 14.96 9.60
CA THR A 16 -5.35 15.92 9.12
C THR A 16 -4.02 15.77 9.89
N GLY A 17 -2.90 15.70 9.17
CA GLY A 17 -1.56 15.80 9.76
C GLY A 17 -0.89 14.47 10.16
N ALA A 18 -1.22 13.37 9.48
CA ALA A 18 -0.75 12.03 9.82
C ALA A 18 0.75 11.89 10.07
N TRP A 19 1.08 11.35 11.25
CA TRP A 19 2.45 11.08 11.64
C TRP A 19 2.97 9.85 10.90
N ALA A 20 4.27 9.86 10.63
CA ALA A 20 5.00 8.77 9.99
C ALA A 20 4.61 7.37 10.56
N LYS A 21 4.62 7.22 11.88
CA LYS A 21 4.28 5.94 12.54
C LYS A 21 2.84 5.47 12.29
N GLU A 22 1.91 6.40 12.14
CA GLU A 22 0.49 6.07 11.91
C GLU A 22 0.26 5.65 10.47
N LEU A 23 0.97 6.29 9.52
CA LEU A 23 1.02 5.86 8.14
C LEU A 23 1.58 4.45 8.00
N ASP A 24 2.64 4.11 8.74
CA ASP A 24 3.24 2.76 8.72
C ASP A 24 2.22 1.72 9.21
N LYS A 25 1.56 1.99 10.34
CA LYS A 25 0.51 1.12 10.87
C LYS A 25 -0.67 0.96 9.91
N ALA A 26 -1.08 2.07 9.27
CA ALA A 26 -2.16 2.02 8.29
C ALA A 26 -1.78 1.09 7.13
N ILE A 27 -0.54 1.18 6.62
CA ILE A 27 -0.04 0.33 5.54
C ILE A 27 0.06 -1.13 5.96
N ASP A 28 0.55 -1.42 7.16
CA ASP A 28 0.61 -2.79 7.68
C ASP A 28 -0.80 -3.39 7.76
N CYS A 29 -1.78 -2.64 8.26
CA CYS A 29 -3.17 -3.08 8.33
C CYS A 29 -3.83 -3.21 6.95
N ILE A 30 -3.55 -2.30 6.00
CA ILE A 30 -4.03 -2.40 4.61
C ILE A 30 -3.48 -3.67 3.98
N THR A 31 -2.17 -3.91 4.12
CA THR A 31 -1.50 -5.08 3.54
C THR A 31 -2.06 -6.38 4.11
N GLY A 32 -2.25 -6.42 5.44
CA GLY A 32 -2.85 -7.56 6.15
C GLY A 32 -4.29 -7.88 5.75
N VAL A 33 -5.02 -6.92 5.15
CA VAL A 33 -6.35 -7.14 4.58
C VAL A 33 -6.28 -7.49 3.10
N LEU A 34 -5.53 -6.73 2.30
CA LEU A 34 -5.56 -6.84 0.84
C LEU A 34 -4.84 -8.09 0.31
N VAL A 35 -3.71 -8.47 0.91
CA VAL A 35 -2.93 -9.63 0.44
C VAL A 35 -3.70 -10.94 0.58
N PRO A 36 -4.32 -11.28 1.74
CA PRO A 36 -5.15 -12.48 1.85
C PRO A 36 -6.36 -12.49 0.91
N ASN A 37 -6.84 -11.32 0.50
CA ASN A 37 -7.92 -11.17 -0.48
C ASN A 37 -7.42 -11.17 -1.94
N GLN A 38 -6.12 -11.39 -2.17
CA GLN A 38 -5.47 -11.40 -3.49
C GLN A 38 -5.71 -10.11 -4.28
N ILE A 39 -5.71 -8.97 -3.58
CA ILE A 39 -5.89 -7.65 -4.18
C ILE A 39 -4.52 -6.99 -4.33
N ILE A 40 -4.12 -6.76 -5.58
CA ILE A 40 -2.91 -5.98 -5.89
C ILE A 40 -3.21 -4.49 -5.73
N PHE A 41 -2.28 -3.77 -5.12
CA PHE A 41 -2.37 -2.33 -4.92
C PHE A 41 -1.01 -1.65 -5.13
N ARG A 42 -1.05 -0.34 -5.35
CA ARG A 42 0.12 0.54 -5.45
C ARG A 42 -0.06 1.69 -4.46
N LEU A 43 1.03 2.07 -3.79
CA LEU A 43 1.07 3.16 -2.83
C LEU A 43 1.61 4.45 -3.47
N GLY A 44 0.97 5.57 -3.15
CA GLY A 44 1.47 6.92 -3.43
C GLY A 44 1.29 7.86 -2.25
N TYR A 45 1.75 9.09 -2.43
CA TYR A 45 1.83 10.12 -1.39
C TYR A 45 0.94 11.31 -1.70
N GLY A 46 -0.07 11.51 -0.85
CA GLY A 46 -0.73 12.81 -0.70
C GLY A 46 -0.03 13.64 0.38
N PHE A 47 -0.25 14.96 0.37
CA PHE A 47 0.32 15.87 1.37
C PHE A 47 -0.16 15.57 2.81
N THR A 48 -1.37 15.03 2.94
CA THR A 48 -2.04 14.71 4.22
C THR A 48 -2.70 13.33 4.23
N SER A 49 -2.48 12.50 3.20
CA SER A 49 -3.18 11.23 3.01
C SER A 49 -2.30 10.16 2.38
N LEU A 50 -2.65 8.89 2.62
CA LEU A 50 -2.18 7.78 1.79
C LEU A 50 -3.02 7.71 0.52
N GLU A 51 -2.38 7.41 -0.60
CA GLU A 51 -3.07 7.17 -1.87
C GLU A 51 -2.85 5.72 -2.30
N LEU A 52 -3.93 5.01 -2.62
CA LEU A 52 -3.95 3.61 -3.01
C LEU A 52 -4.58 3.47 -4.40
N TRP A 53 -3.82 2.95 -5.36
CA TRP A 53 -4.38 2.50 -6.63
C TRP A 53 -4.58 1.00 -6.56
N ILE A 54 -5.81 0.56 -6.74
CA ILE A 54 -6.23 -0.81 -6.42
C ILE A 54 -6.69 -1.50 -7.69
N GLU A 55 -6.18 -2.71 -7.91
CA GLU A 55 -6.50 -3.53 -9.06
C GLU A 55 -7.68 -4.47 -8.78
N CYS A 56 -8.81 -3.91 -8.37
CA CYS A 56 -10.06 -4.64 -8.25
C CYS A 56 -11.26 -3.70 -8.40
N SER A 57 -12.46 -4.28 -8.40
CA SER A 57 -13.69 -3.49 -8.29
C SER A 57 -13.82 -2.87 -6.89
N ARG A 58 -14.51 -1.73 -6.79
CA ARG A 58 -14.81 -1.10 -5.51
C ARG A 58 -15.59 -2.02 -4.55
N GLY A 59 -16.51 -2.82 -5.08
CA GLY A 59 -17.29 -3.75 -4.28
C GLY A 59 -16.42 -4.83 -3.64
N GLN A 60 -15.48 -5.40 -4.40
CA GLN A 60 -14.51 -6.36 -3.88
C GLN A 60 -13.59 -5.71 -2.84
N PHE A 61 -13.10 -4.49 -3.12
CA PHE A 61 -12.25 -3.75 -2.19
C PHE A 61 -12.95 -3.53 -0.85
N LEU A 62 -14.17 -2.98 -0.86
CA LEU A 62 -14.90 -2.70 0.39
C LEU A 62 -15.32 -3.97 1.13
N LYS A 63 -15.63 -5.05 0.40
CA LYS A 63 -15.92 -6.35 1.02
C LYS A 63 -14.72 -6.88 1.81
N ALA A 64 -13.49 -6.64 1.34
CA ALA A 64 -12.28 -7.02 2.08
C ALA A 64 -12.19 -6.32 3.46
N PHE A 65 -12.77 -5.13 3.61
CA PHE A 65 -12.77 -4.36 4.85
C PHE A 65 -14.08 -4.45 5.66
N GLU A 66 -15.10 -5.19 5.22
CA GLU A 66 -16.45 -5.11 5.82
C GLU A 66 -16.45 -5.47 7.31
N ASN A 67 -15.57 -6.39 7.71
CA ASN A 67 -15.44 -6.91 9.07
C ASN A 67 -14.28 -6.26 9.83
N SER A 68 -13.73 -5.15 9.33
CA SER A 68 -12.64 -4.46 10.00
C SER A 68 -13.15 -3.48 11.06
N ASP A 69 -12.61 -3.65 12.27
CA ASP A 69 -12.75 -2.69 13.37
C ASP A 69 -11.71 -1.57 13.32
N THR A 70 -10.68 -1.71 12.48
CA THR A 70 -9.58 -0.74 12.34
C THR A 70 -9.81 0.25 11.20
N PHE A 71 -10.76 0.00 10.30
CA PHE A 71 -11.12 0.91 9.22
C PHE A 71 -12.56 1.42 9.34
N ARG A 72 -12.75 2.69 9.00
CA ARG A 72 -14.05 3.26 8.69
C ARG A 72 -14.26 3.24 7.18
N THR A 73 -15.30 2.54 6.75
CA THR A 73 -15.71 2.39 5.35
C THR A 73 -17.04 3.13 5.12
N PRO A 74 -17.40 3.58 3.92
CA PRO A 74 -18.70 4.18 3.70
C PRO A 74 -19.85 3.17 3.88
N ASN A 75 -21.01 3.64 4.33
CA ASN A 75 -22.23 2.84 4.38
C ASN A 75 -22.89 2.71 3.00
N ILE A 76 -22.77 3.75 2.17
CA ILE A 76 -23.33 3.81 0.83
C ILE A 76 -22.19 3.86 -0.19
N LEU A 77 -22.28 3.02 -1.22
CA LEU A 77 -21.35 3.05 -2.34
C LEU A 77 -21.64 4.29 -3.20
N PRO A 78 -20.74 5.28 -3.33
CA PRO A 78 -21.00 6.45 -4.18
C PRO A 78 -21.28 6.02 -5.63
N GLN A 79 -22.15 6.68 -6.38
CA GLN A 79 -22.46 6.21 -7.74
C GLN A 79 -21.33 6.50 -8.76
N SER A 80 -20.49 7.49 -8.49
CA SER A 80 -19.33 7.92 -9.28
C SER A 80 -18.54 8.96 -8.45
N PRO A 81 -17.20 9.11 -8.57
CA PRO A 81 -16.28 8.38 -9.45
C PRO A 81 -15.59 7.19 -8.78
N ALA A 82 -14.58 6.61 -9.44
CA ALA A 82 -13.74 5.48 -9.00
C ALA A 82 -12.92 5.73 -7.70
N GLU A 83 -13.12 6.91 -7.10
CA GLU A 83 -12.45 7.37 -5.89
C GLU A 83 -13.30 7.04 -4.67
N LEU A 84 -12.62 6.59 -3.62
CA LEU A 84 -13.20 6.19 -2.35
C LEU A 84 -12.28 6.66 -1.24
N GLU A 85 -12.85 7.11 -0.13
CA GLU A 85 -12.08 7.41 1.07
C GLU A 85 -12.27 6.29 2.09
N LEU A 86 -11.18 5.89 2.71
CA LEU A 86 -11.16 5.08 3.92
C LEU A 86 -10.45 5.85 5.01
N PHE A 87 -10.87 5.63 6.26
CA PHE A 87 -10.18 6.19 7.41
C PHE A 87 -9.66 5.07 8.29
N PHE A 88 -8.34 4.97 8.42
CA PHE A 88 -7.72 4.06 9.37
C PHE A 88 -7.77 4.67 10.77
N ILE A 89 -8.18 3.87 11.76
CA ILE A 89 -8.30 4.30 13.15
C ILE A 89 -6.97 4.11 13.84
N CYS A 90 -6.36 5.20 14.29
CA CYS A 90 -5.09 5.14 15.01
C CYS A 90 -5.26 4.38 16.35
N PRO A 91 -4.42 3.37 16.65
CA PRO A 91 -4.45 2.71 17.95
C PRO A 91 -4.22 3.70 19.10
N ARG A 92 -4.92 3.52 20.23
CA ARG A 92 -4.88 4.44 21.39
C ARG A 92 -3.48 4.77 21.90
N ASP A 93 -2.53 3.82 21.81
CA ASP A 93 -1.13 4.01 22.24
C ASP A 93 -0.31 4.93 21.30
N SER A 94 -0.90 5.41 20.21
CA SER A 94 -0.31 6.44 19.33
C SER A 94 -0.40 7.86 19.95
N ARG A 95 -1.10 7.97 21.10
CA ARG A 95 -1.36 9.09 22.04
C ARG A 95 -2.35 10.16 21.59
N PRO A 96 -3.36 10.43 22.45
CA PRO A 96 -3.74 11.81 22.71
C PRO A 96 -3.97 12.16 24.19
N ALA A 97 -3.76 13.43 24.54
CA ALA A 97 -4.24 14.07 25.76
C ALA A 97 -5.12 15.31 25.48
N SER A 98 -5.31 15.73 24.22
CA SER A 98 -6.11 16.90 23.85
C SER A 98 -7.25 16.58 22.87
N PRO A 99 -8.36 17.35 22.89
CA PRO A 99 -9.52 17.14 22.01
C PRO A 99 -9.29 17.47 20.53
N GLN A 100 -8.17 18.11 20.19
CA GLN A 100 -7.80 18.52 18.81
C GLN A 100 -6.82 17.56 18.13
N GLN A 101 -6.48 16.43 18.77
CA GLN A 101 -5.52 15.48 18.21
C GLN A 101 -6.10 14.59 17.12
N GLN A 102 -5.25 14.30 16.14
CA GLN A 102 -5.51 13.37 15.05
C GLN A 102 -5.90 11.98 15.58
N GLN A 103 -6.97 11.41 15.03
CA GLN A 103 -7.49 10.10 15.43
C GLN A 103 -7.53 9.11 14.27
N LEU A 104 -7.44 9.63 13.05
CA LEU A 104 -7.59 8.89 11.82
C LEU A 104 -6.40 9.14 10.88
N VAL A 105 -6.18 8.21 9.96
CA VAL A 105 -5.38 8.44 8.77
C VAL A 105 -6.31 8.37 7.56
N LEU A 106 -6.34 9.43 6.74
CA LEU A 106 -7.08 9.45 5.48
C LEU A 106 -6.34 8.59 4.44
N ILE A 107 -7.09 7.70 3.81
CA ILE A 107 -6.63 6.85 2.72
C ILE A 107 -7.55 7.09 1.52
N LYS A 108 -7.01 7.70 0.47
CA LYS A 108 -7.70 7.88 -0.81
C LYS A 108 -7.45 6.66 -1.69
N CYS A 109 -8.51 6.06 -2.18
CA CYS A 109 -8.51 4.79 -2.87
C CYS A 109 -9.04 5.01 -4.30
N TYR A 110 -8.26 4.58 -5.29
CA TYR A 110 -8.54 4.70 -6.71
C TYR A 110 -8.71 3.28 -7.28
N CYS A 111 -9.95 2.85 -7.47
CA CYS A 111 -10.23 1.49 -7.95
C CYS A 111 -10.18 1.45 -9.49
N ALA A 112 -9.24 0.72 -10.06
CA ALA A 112 -9.04 0.66 -11.51
C ALA A 112 -10.15 -0.11 -12.25
N GLY A 113 -10.93 -0.96 -11.55
CA GLY A 113 -12.09 -1.67 -12.10
C GLY A 113 -11.80 -2.72 -13.18
N GLN A 114 -10.57 -2.84 -13.69
CA GLN A 114 -10.20 -3.83 -14.69
C GLN A 114 -10.12 -5.24 -14.11
N GLN A 115 -10.82 -6.19 -14.74
CA GLN A 115 -10.68 -7.63 -14.52
C GLN A 115 -9.40 -8.11 -15.20
N TYR A 116 -8.27 -7.97 -14.52
CA TYR A 116 -7.13 -8.86 -14.77
C TYR A 116 -7.43 -10.24 -14.16
N ALA A 117 -6.70 -11.26 -14.60
CA ALA A 117 -6.75 -12.56 -13.93
C ALA A 117 -6.44 -12.40 -12.43
N LEU A 118 -7.21 -13.11 -11.59
CA LEU A 118 -7.01 -13.09 -10.14
C LEU A 118 -5.58 -13.55 -9.83
N PRO A 119 -4.77 -12.76 -9.09
CA PRO A 119 -3.41 -13.13 -8.78
C PRO A 119 -3.37 -14.26 -7.75
N THR A 120 -2.29 -15.04 -7.75
CA THR A 120 -2.01 -15.97 -6.65
C THR A 120 -1.71 -15.21 -5.36
N LEU A 121 -1.75 -15.90 -4.21
CA LEU A 121 -1.36 -15.28 -2.94
C LEU A 121 0.10 -14.81 -2.97
N PHE A 122 0.99 -15.62 -3.57
CA PHE A 122 2.39 -15.27 -3.76
C PHE A 122 2.55 -13.99 -4.59
N GLN A 123 1.83 -13.88 -5.72
CA GLN A 123 1.81 -12.70 -6.57
C GLN A 123 1.33 -11.45 -5.81
N ALA A 124 0.29 -11.57 -4.99
CA ALA A 124 -0.20 -10.48 -4.15
C ALA A 124 0.84 -10.06 -3.09
N GLU A 125 1.54 -11.01 -2.47
CA GLU A 125 2.63 -10.72 -1.52
C GLU A 125 3.78 -9.96 -2.17
N VAL A 126 4.23 -10.40 -3.35
CA VAL A 126 5.31 -9.73 -4.10
C VAL A 126 4.89 -8.31 -4.49
N ALA A 127 3.67 -8.14 -5.01
CA ALA A 127 3.16 -6.83 -5.39
C ALA A 127 3.07 -5.86 -4.20
N ALA A 128 2.56 -6.32 -3.06
CA ALA A 128 2.52 -5.55 -1.82
C ALA A 128 3.93 -5.19 -1.35
N GLY A 129 4.85 -6.15 -1.35
CA GLY A 129 6.24 -5.92 -0.95
C GLY A 129 6.91 -4.84 -1.82
N VAL A 130 6.77 -4.91 -3.14
CA VAL A 130 7.31 -3.91 -4.07
C VAL A 130 6.68 -2.53 -3.85
N ALA A 131 5.38 -2.45 -3.58
CA ALA A 131 4.69 -1.20 -3.28
C ALA A 131 5.18 -0.58 -1.96
N CYS A 132 5.28 -1.38 -0.90
CA CYS A 132 5.75 -0.95 0.42
C CYS A 132 7.23 -0.57 0.42
N TYR A 133 8.06 -1.27 -0.37
CA TYR A 133 9.49 -0.96 -0.46
C TYR A 133 9.74 0.45 -0.98
N HIS A 134 9.06 0.86 -2.06
CA HIS A 134 9.12 2.24 -2.54
C HIS A 134 8.63 3.24 -1.49
N PHE A 135 7.53 2.93 -0.80
CA PHE A 135 7.00 3.82 0.23
C PHE A 135 8.02 4.07 1.36
N TYR A 136 8.60 3.00 1.91
CA TYR A 136 9.59 3.13 2.97
C TYR A 136 10.89 3.77 2.49
N PHE A 137 11.32 3.50 1.26
CA PHE A 137 12.51 4.14 0.69
C PHE A 137 12.34 5.66 0.60
N VAL A 138 11.22 6.14 0.04
CA VAL A 138 10.95 7.58 -0.06
C VAL A 138 10.99 8.23 1.32
N ARG A 139 10.54 7.54 2.37
CA ARG A 139 10.64 8.03 3.74
C ARG A 139 12.05 8.07 4.29
N CYS A 140 12.83 7.02 4.05
CA CYS A 140 14.22 6.97 4.45
C CYS A 140 14.99 8.14 3.82
N VAL A 141 14.81 8.36 2.53
CA VAL A 141 15.52 9.41 1.78
C VAL A 141 15.01 10.81 2.11
N ARG A 142 13.69 11.04 2.12
CA ARG A 142 13.10 12.38 2.24
C ARG A 142 13.04 12.90 3.67
N TYR A 143 12.87 12.00 4.64
CA TYR A 143 12.64 12.37 6.05
C TYR A 143 13.71 11.85 7.00
N GLY A 144 14.72 11.11 6.51
CA GLY A 144 15.78 10.56 7.35
C GLY A 144 15.28 9.51 8.36
N VAL A 145 14.07 8.97 8.15
CA VAL A 145 13.45 8.00 9.05
C VAL A 145 13.71 6.61 8.51
N HIS A 146 14.67 5.90 9.09
CA HIS A 146 14.93 4.50 8.74
C HIS A 146 13.83 3.60 9.34
N HIS A 147 13.09 2.90 8.47
CA HIS A 147 12.10 1.93 8.94
C HIS A 147 12.82 0.62 9.31
N PRO A 148 12.61 0.05 10.52
CA PRO A 148 13.33 -1.15 10.97
C PRO A 148 13.20 -2.35 10.01
N TRP A 149 12.08 -2.43 9.30
CA TRP A 149 11.77 -3.53 8.39
C TRP A 149 12.26 -3.31 6.96
N PHE A 150 12.90 -2.18 6.65
CA PHE A 150 13.28 -1.83 5.28
C PHE A 150 14.25 -2.86 4.66
N ASN A 151 15.32 -3.21 5.36
CA ASN A 151 16.30 -4.19 4.89
C ASN A 151 15.72 -5.60 4.84
N LEU A 152 14.92 -5.98 5.84
CA LEU A 152 14.23 -7.28 5.86
C LEU A 152 13.24 -7.42 4.69
N LEU A 153 12.58 -6.33 4.30
CA LEU A 153 11.71 -6.31 3.13
C LEU A 153 12.49 -6.48 1.83
N TYR A 154 13.66 -5.83 1.71
CA TYR A 154 14.57 -6.04 0.58
C TYR A 154 14.99 -7.51 0.46
N GLU A 155 15.51 -8.10 1.53
CA GLU A 155 15.97 -9.50 1.55
C GLU A 155 14.85 -10.48 1.21
N ARG A 156 13.64 -10.26 1.74
CA ARG A 156 12.47 -11.09 1.42
C ARG A 156 12.08 -10.98 -0.04
N LEU A 157 12.01 -9.77 -0.59
CA LEU A 157 11.69 -9.57 -2.00
C LEU A 157 12.72 -10.21 -2.91
N ALA A 158 14.02 -9.99 -2.66
CA ALA A 158 15.09 -10.63 -3.40
C ALA A 158 14.94 -12.16 -3.38
N SER A 159 14.75 -12.75 -2.21
CA SER A 159 14.56 -14.19 -2.06
C SER A 159 13.35 -14.71 -2.82
N TYR A 160 12.23 -13.99 -2.79
CA TYR A 160 11.01 -14.37 -3.51
C TYR A 160 11.20 -14.34 -5.02
N VAL A 161 11.81 -13.26 -5.54
CA VAL A 161 12.03 -13.09 -6.98
C VAL A 161 12.97 -14.16 -7.52
N LEU A 162 14.03 -14.49 -6.78
CA LEU A 162 14.98 -15.54 -7.16
C LEU A 162 14.36 -16.95 -7.08
N ALA A 163 13.48 -17.19 -6.09
CA ALA A 163 12.87 -18.50 -5.88
C ALA A 163 11.81 -18.84 -6.95
N GLN A 164 11.02 -17.86 -7.40
CA GLN A 164 9.92 -18.07 -8.35
C GLN A 164 9.87 -16.96 -9.41
N PRO A 165 10.88 -16.85 -10.29
CA PRO A 165 10.99 -15.75 -11.24
C PRO A 165 9.84 -15.70 -12.25
N GLU A 166 9.31 -16.85 -12.67
CA GLU A 166 8.21 -16.94 -13.64
C GLU A 166 6.90 -16.36 -13.07
N GLU A 167 6.58 -16.65 -11.81
CA GLU A 167 5.41 -16.11 -11.10
C GLU A 167 5.48 -14.58 -10.96
N VAL A 168 6.67 -14.06 -10.68
CA VAL A 168 6.89 -12.60 -10.60
C VAL A 168 6.76 -11.96 -11.97
N GLN A 169 7.34 -12.57 -13.00
CA GLN A 169 7.28 -12.07 -14.37
C GLN A 169 5.83 -12.01 -14.88
N ALA A 170 5.00 -12.99 -14.51
CA ALA A 170 3.58 -13.04 -14.89
C ALA A 170 2.76 -11.83 -14.41
N ILE A 171 3.23 -11.12 -13.37
CA ILE A 171 2.57 -9.93 -12.82
C ILE A 171 3.41 -8.66 -12.95
N ASN A 172 4.54 -8.65 -13.67
CA ASN A 172 5.46 -7.51 -13.68
C ASN A 172 4.81 -6.17 -14.11
N GLY A 173 3.85 -6.20 -15.04
CA GLY A 173 3.08 -5.03 -15.49
C GLY A 173 2.09 -4.49 -14.44
N ARG A 174 1.80 -5.30 -13.42
CA ARG A 174 0.90 -4.98 -12.30
C ARG A 174 1.67 -4.42 -11.10
N LEU A 175 2.97 -4.72 -11.00
CA LEU A 175 3.85 -4.20 -9.95
C LEU A 175 4.00 -2.68 -10.02
N SER A 176 4.14 -2.04 -8.86
CA SER A 176 4.41 -0.60 -8.76
C SER A 176 5.66 -0.21 -9.56
N PHE A 177 5.53 0.71 -10.51
CA PHE A 177 6.64 1.17 -11.35
C PHE A 177 7.78 1.73 -10.49
N TYR A 178 7.49 2.69 -9.61
CA TYR A 178 8.49 3.27 -8.70
C TYR A 178 9.05 2.24 -7.73
N GLY A 179 8.21 1.31 -7.25
CA GLY A 179 8.62 0.13 -6.47
C GLY A 179 9.75 -0.64 -7.13
N ARG A 180 9.51 -1.05 -8.38
CA ARG A 180 10.50 -1.81 -9.17
C ARG A 180 11.78 -1.02 -9.39
N GLN A 181 11.68 0.27 -9.73
CA GLN A 181 12.86 1.12 -9.98
C GLN A 181 13.74 1.26 -8.74
N VAL A 182 13.14 1.54 -7.59
CA VAL A 182 13.85 1.68 -6.31
C VAL A 182 14.47 0.36 -5.86
N PHE A 183 13.73 -0.74 -5.98
CA PHE A 183 14.26 -2.07 -5.69
C PHE A 183 15.45 -2.42 -6.58
N MET A 184 15.32 -2.19 -7.89
CA MET A 184 16.41 -2.41 -8.85
C MET A 184 17.64 -1.55 -8.56
N HIS A 185 17.46 -0.30 -8.13
CA HIS A 185 18.59 0.55 -7.76
C HIS A 185 19.40 -0.04 -6.60
N ALA A 186 18.72 -0.53 -5.55
CA ALA A 186 19.38 -1.22 -4.44
C ALA A 186 20.04 -2.54 -4.90
N TRP A 187 19.33 -3.34 -5.70
CA TRP A 187 19.86 -4.59 -6.26
C TRP A 187 21.16 -4.39 -7.04
N ARG A 188 21.23 -3.37 -7.91
CA ARG A 188 22.43 -3.07 -8.72
C ARG A 188 23.66 -2.78 -7.87
N GLN A 189 23.49 -2.18 -6.70
CA GLN A 189 24.60 -1.86 -5.80
C GLN A 189 25.12 -3.11 -5.09
N GLU A 190 24.22 -3.97 -4.64
CA GLU A 190 24.57 -5.17 -3.87
C GLU A 190 24.98 -6.35 -4.78
N ASN A 191 24.37 -6.49 -5.96
CA ASN A 191 24.49 -7.66 -6.83
C ASN A 191 24.72 -7.27 -8.31
N PRO A 192 25.80 -6.54 -8.64
CA PRO A 192 26.01 -5.99 -9.98
C PRO A 192 26.03 -7.06 -11.07
N ALA A 193 26.61 -8.24 -10.80
CA ALA A 193 26.72 -9.34 -11.76
C ALA A 193 25.38 -10.00 -12.13
N GLU A 194 24.35 -9.87 -11.28
CA GLU A 194 23.03 -10.49 -11.46
C GLU A 194 21.96 -9.47 -11.90
N THR A 195 22.38 -8.24 -12.20
CA THR A 195 21.47 -7.12 -12.52
C THR A 195 20.58 -7.41 -13.73
N GLU A 196 21.17 -7.84 -14.85
CA GLU A 196 20.41 -8.06 -16.10
C GLU A 196 19.31 -9.12 -15.94
N PHE A 197 19.58 -10.15 -15.11
CA PHE A 197 18.61 -11.19 -14.80
C PHE A 197 17.42 -10.62 -14.02
N MET A 198 17.70 -9.86 -12.96
CA MET A 198 16.67 -9.21 -12.13
C MET A 198 15.85 -8.18 -12.91
N GLU A 199 16.51 -7.38 -13.77
CA GLU A 199 15.86 -6.42 -14.67
C GLU A 199 14.83 -7.07 -15.59
N ARG A 200 15.17 -8.23 -16.15
CA ARG A 200 14.28 -9.00 -17.02
C ARG A 200 13.04 -9.49 -16.28
N ILE A 201 13.20 -10.04 -15.08
CA ILE A 201 12.08 -10.56 -14.28
C ILE A 201 11.14 -9.42 -13.90
N LEU A 202 11.70 -8.33 -13.38
CA LEU A 202 10.92 -7.18 -12.94
C LEU A 202 10.45 -6.31 -14.11
N GLY A 203 10.94 -6.51 -15.33
CA GLY A 203 10.58 -5.69 -16.49
C GLY A 203 11.01 -4.23 -16.33
N VAL A 204 12.19 -4.01 -15.76
CA VAL A 204 12.85 -2.71 -15.65
C VAL A 204 13.94 -2.65 -16.71
N TRP A 205 13.75 -1.79 -17.71
CA TRP A 205 14.76 -1.55 -18.73
C TRP A 205 15.58 -0.32 -18.33
N ALA A 206 16.91 -0.44 -18.43
CA ALA A 206 17.85 0.68 -18.24
C ALA A 206 17.72 1.74 -19.35
#